data_AF-A0A1S3PWR6-F1
#
_entry.id   AF-A0A1S3PWR6-F1
#
_cell.length_a   1.000
_cell.length_b   1.000
_cell.length_c   1.000
_cell.angle_alpha   90.00
_cell.angle_beta   90.00
_cell.angle_gamma   90.00
#
_symmetry.space_group_name_H-M   'P 1'
#
loop_
_entity.id
_entity.type
_entity.pdbx_description
1 polymer ?
#
loop_
_entity_poly.entity_id
_entity_poly.type
_entity_poly.pdbx_seq_one_letter_code
_entity_poly.pdbx_strand_id
1 'polypeptide(L)'
;MTLDMDAVLSDFVRSTGAEPGLARDLLEGKNWDLSSALSDYEQLRQVHTVNLPTVFNEGRYYRQPDHDTPQHLSKVERPGVQRQEDNMQEKRLSRGISHASSAIVSLARFHVASECSSEQFPLEMPIYTFQLPDLSVYSEDFRTFIERDLIEQSTMMALEQAGRLNWWATMCTSCKRLLPLATTGDGNCLLHAASLGMWGFHDRDLVLRKSLYGMMKSGAEREALKRRWRWQQTQQNKESGLVYTEEEWEREWNELLKLASSEPRTHSSKNNNNTGGVDNSEDPVYESLEEFHVFVLAHVLRRPIIVVADTMLRDSGGEAFAPIPFGGLYLPLEVPPNLCHCSPLVLAYDQAHFSALVSMEQKDQHQEQGKTDD
;
A
#
# COMPACT_ATOMS: atom_id res chain seq x y z
N MET A 1 2.28 -1.99 -43.65
CA MET A 1 1.22 -2.63 -42.84
C MET A 1 1.23 -1.92 -41.50
N THR A 2 0.19 -1.14 -41.21
CA THR A 2 0.00 -0.56 -39.89
C THR A 2 -0.31 -1.70 -38.93
N LEU A 3 0.58 -1.93 -37.96
CA LEU A 3 0.36 -2.92 -36.90
C LEU A 3 -0.83 -2.45 -36.08
N ASP A 4 -1.86 -3.28 -36.01
CA ASP A 4 -2.99 -3.07 -35.10
C ASP A 4 -2.54 -3.46 -33.70
N MET A 5 -2.08 -2.46 -32.95
CA MET A 5 -1.48 -2.65 -31.62
C MET A 5 -2.47 -3.29 -30.64
N ASP A 6 -3.77 -2.96 -30.76
CA ASP A 6 -4.80 -3.52 -29.88
C ASP A 6 -5.06 -5.00 -30.17
N ALA A 7 -4.95 -5.41 -31.44
CA ALA A 7 -5.02 -6.82 -31.83
C ALA A 7 -3.80 -7.60 -31.29
N VAL A 8 -2.60 -7.03 -31.38
CA VAL A 8 -1.36 -7.66 -30.86
C VAL A 8 -1.39 -7.79 -29.34
N LEU A 9 -1.87 -6.76 -28.62
CA LEU A 9 -2.04 -6.79 -27.17
C LEU A 9 -3.07 -7.85 -26.75
N SER A 10 -4.22 -7.89 -27.43
CA SER A 10 -5.28 -8.87 -27.17
C SER A 10 -4.82 -10.30 -27.42
N ASP A 11 -4.06 -10.52 -28.50
CA ASP A 11 -3.48 -11.83 -28.83
C ASP A 11 -2.42 -12.25 -27.82
N PHE A 12 -1.59 -11.33 -27.34
CA PHE A 12 -0.62 -11.59 -26.29
C PHE A 12 -1.30 -11.97 -24.97
N VAL A 13 -2.26 -11.17 -24.50
CA VAL A 13 -3.01 -11.44 -23.26
C VAL A 13 -3.75 -12.78 -23.34
N ARG A 14 -4.41 -13.06 -24.48
CA ARG A 14 -5.13 -14.31 -24.71
C ARG A 14 -4.21 -15.54 -24.74
N SER A 15 -3.02 -15.42 -25.32
CA SER A 15 -2.08 -16.54 -25.45
C SER A 15 -1.29 -16.82 -24.18
N THR A 16 -1.03 -15.80 -23.36
CA THR A 16 -0.17 -15.90 -22.18
C THR A 16 -0.90 -15.92 -20.85
N GLY A 17 -2.16 -15.44 -20.83
CA GLY A 17 -2.89 -15.13 -19.60
C GLY A 17 -2.29 -13.96 -18.80
N ALA A 18 -1.33 -13.22 -19.39
CA ALA A 18 -0.68 -12.09 -18.75
C ALA A 18 -1.68 -10.94 -18.55
N GLU A 19 -1.52 -10.20 -17.46
CA GLU A 19 -2.30 -8.99 -17.21
C GLU A 19 -2.07 -7.95 -18.33
N PRO A 20 -3.11 -7.22 -18.80
CA PRO A 20 -2.98 -6.28 -19.92
C PRO A 20 -1.86 -5.23 -19.75
N GLY A 21 -1.59 -4.77 -18.52
CA GLY A 21 -0.49 -3.85 -18.24
C GLY A 21 0.89 -4.47 -18.49
N LEU A 22 1.14 -5.69 -17.98
CA LEU A 22 2.39 -6.42 -18.21
C LEU A 22 2.57 -6.79 -19.68
N ALA A 23 1.49 -7.21 -20.35
CA ALA A 23 1.50 -7.50 -21.77
C ALA A 23 1.90 -6.27 -22.59
N ARG A 24 1.37 -5.09 -22.22
CA ARG A 24 1.70 -3.81 -22.87
C ARG A 24 3.15 -3.42 -22.64
N ASP A 25 3.66 -3.50 -21.42
CA ASP A 25 5.07 -3.21 -21.10
C ASP A 25 6.05 -4.08 -21.93
N LEU A 26 5.77 -5.38 -22.01
CA LEU A 26 6.61 -6.33 -22.75
C LEU A 26 6.56 -6.09 -24.27
N LEU A 27 5.37 -5.75 -24.78
CA LEU A 27 5.21 -5.40 -26.19
C LEU A 27 5.89 -4.07 -26.50
N GLU A 28 5.70 -3.02 -25.69
CA GLU A 28 6.35 -1.72 -25.88
C GLU A 28 7.87 -1.84 -25.80
N GLY A 29 8.40 -2.60 -24.83
CA GLY A 29 9.84 -2.87 -24.70
C GLY A 29 10.46 -3.62 -25.88
N LYS A 30 9.64 -4.28 -26.71
CA LYS A 30 10.06 -5.00 -27.93
C LYS A 30 9.55 -4.36 -29.21
N ASN A 31 9.16 -3.08 -29.19
CA ASN A 31 8.61 -2.38 -30.34
C ASN A 31 7.42 -3.12 -31.00
N TRP A 32 6.57 -3.72 -30.17
CA TRP A 32 5.40 -4.50 -30.55
C TRP A 32 5.71 -5.78 -31.35
N ASP A 33 6.92 -6.31 -31.23
CA ASP A 33 7.26 -7.63 -31.75
C ASP A 33 6.74 -8.74 -30.81
N LEU A 34 5.64 -9.38 -31.23
CA LEU A 34 4.94 -10.42 -30.47
C LEU A 34 5.86 -11.58 -30.10
N SER A 35 6.73 -12.03 -31.02
CA SER A 35 7.59 -13.19 -30.80
C SER A 35 8.66 -12.92 -29.74
N SER A 36 9.30 -11.74 -29.79
CA SER A 36 10.28 -11.34 -28.78
C SER A 36 9.62 -11.09 -27.42
N ALA A 37 8.43 -10.49 -27.38
CA ALA A 37 7.71 -10.26 -26.13
C ALA A 37 7.28 -11.60 -25.47
N LEU A 38 6.89 -12.60 -26.26
CA LEU A 38 6.54 -13.93 -25.77
C LEU A 38 7.78 -14.65 -25.19
N SER A 39 8.94 -14.50 -25.82
CA SER A 39 10.19 -15.07 -25.32
C SER A 39 10.60 -14.46 -23.98
N ASP A 40 10.49 -13.13 -23.83
CA ASP A 40 10.75 -12.44 -22.56
C ASP A 40 9.75 -12.88 -21.46
N TYR A 41 8.48 -13.06 -21.83
CA TYR A 41 7.46 -13.57 -20.90
C TYR A 41 7.76 -15.01 -20.43
N GLU A 42 8.20 -15.89 -21.33
CA GLU A 42 8.59 -17.26 -20.98
C GLU A 42 9.82 -17.29 -20.08
N GLN A 43 10.81 -16.42 -20.30
CA GLN A 43 11.96 -16.27 -19.41
C GLN A 43 11.54 -15.79 -18.02
N LEU A 44 10.68 -14.77 -17.94
CA LEU A 44 10.11 -14.29 -16.68
C LEU A 44 9.38 -15.41 -15.93
N ARG A 45 8.62 -16.25 -16.65
CA ARG A 45 7.89 -17.39 -16.08
C ARG A 45 8.83 -18.49 -15.56
N GLN A 46 9.94 -18.77 -16.26
CA GLN A 46 10.93 -19.77 -15.83
C GLN A 46 11.73 -19.33 -14.60
N VAL A 47 12.02 -18.04 -14.46
CA VAL A 47 12.69 -17.51 -13.24
C VAL A 47 11.80 -17.66 -12.00
N HIS A 48 10.48 -17.56 -12.15
CA HIS A 48 9.52 -17.73 -11.06
C HIS A 48 9.35 -19.18 -10.61
N THR A 49 9.54 -20.17 -11.48
CA THR A 49 9.38 -21.60 -11.11
C THR A 49 10.61 -22.21 -10.46
N VAL A 50 11.81 -21.65 -10.69
CA VAL A 50 13.08 -22.23 -10.19
C VAL A 50 13.45 -21.74 -8.78
N ASN A 51 12.81 -20.68 -8.26
CA ASN A 51 13.20 -20.03 -6.99
C ASN A 51 12.14 -20.06 -5.87
N LEU A 52 11.15 -20.96 -5.91
CA LEU A 52 10.24 -21.16 -4.77
C LEU A 52 10.90 -22.04 -3.68
N PRO A 53 10.83 -21.67 -2.38
CA PRO A 53 11.18 -22.56 -1.28
C PRO A 53 10.36 -23.85 -1.32
N THR A 54 10.99 -24.97 -1.00
CA THR A 54 10.45 -26.34 -1.10
C THR A 54 9.46 -26.67 0.03
N VAL A 55 8.40 -25.87 0.21
CA VAL A 55 7.33 -26.17 1.20
C VAL A 55 6.02 -26.60 0.54
N PHE A 56 5.94 -26.65 -0.79
CA PHE A 56 4.71 -27.04 -1.52
C PHE A 56 4.98 -28.03 -2.65
N ASN A 57 5.63 -29.17 -2.36
CA ASN A 57 5.61 -30.26 -3.33
C ASN A 57 5.77 -31.64 -2.66
N GLU A 58 4.65 -32.25 -2.27
CA GLU A 58 4.60 -33.69 -2.09
C GLU A 58 4.45 -34.40 -3.43
N GLY A 59 5.41 -35.27 -3.75
CA GLY A 59 5.20 -36.41 -4.62
C GLY A 59 5.57 -36.25 -6.09
N ARG A 60 6.83 -36.55 -6.43
CA ARG A 60 7.23 -37.73 -7.25
C ARG A 60 8.71 -37.67 -7.63
N TYR A 61 9.38 -38.81 -7.46
CA TYR A 61 10.75 -39.12 -7.85
C TYR A 61 10.94 -39.07 -9.39
N TYR A 62 12.07 -38.51 -9.88
CA TYR A 62 13.22 -39.23 -10.47
C TYR A 62 14.15 -38.34 -11.35
N ARG A 63 15.46 -38.44 -11.06
CA ARG A 63 16.69 -38.32 -11.88
C ARG A 63 17.09 -37.03 -12.63
N GLN A 64 18.26 -36.51 -12.20
CA GLN A 64 19.20 -35.71 -12.99
C GLN A 64 19.83 -36.50 -14.16
N PRO A 65 20.38 -35.79 -15.14
CA PRO A 65 21.78 -36.02 -15.52
C PRO A 65 22.63 -34.75 -15.66
N ASP A 66 23.92 -34.94 -15.36
CA ASP A 66 25.06 -34.04 -15.54
C ASP A 66 25.31 -33.63 -17.01
N HIS A 67 25.83 -32.41 -17.24
CA HIS A 67 27.18 -32.13 -17.77
C HIS A 67 27.35 -30.68 -18.34
N ASP A 68 28.54 -30.13 -18.05
CA ASP A 68 29.43 -29.29 -18.86
C ASP A 68 29.21 -27.77 -19.16
N THR A 69 30.17 -27.02 -18.62
CA THR A 69 30.84 -25.79 -19.12
C THR A 69 31.14 -25.77 -20.63
N PRO A 70 31.23 -24.58 -21.28
CA PRO A 70 32.55 -23.91 -21.36
C PRO A 70 32.59 -22.35 -21.47
N GLN A 71 33.64 -21.80 -20.85
CA GLN A 71 34.62 -20.78 -21.30
C GLN A 71 34.23 -19.60 -22.24
N HIS A 72 34.30 -18.39 -21.65
CA HIS A 72 35.08 -17.18 -22.03
C HIS A 72 35.42 -16.89 -23.51
N LEU A 73 35.02 -15.70 -24.01
CA LEU A 73 35.73 -14.94 -25.05
C LEU A 73 35.47 -13.42 -24.91
N SER A 74 36.51 -12.64 -25.22
CA SER A 74 36.75 -11.23 -24.83
C SER A 74 36.69 -10.21 -25.99
N LYS A 75 36.58 -8.92 -25.62
CA LYS A 75 36.90 -7.65 -26.35
C LYS A 75 35.81 -7.16 -27.34
N VAL A 76 35.51 -5.86 -27.46
CA VAL A 76 36.37 -4.70 -27.78
C VAL A 76 35.75 -3.38 -27.27
N GLU A 77 36.58 -2.38 -26.97
CA GLU A 77 36.25 -1.05 -26.42
C GLU A 77 36.55 0.09 -27.45
N ARG A 78 35.76 1.19 -27.37
CA ARG A 78 35.99 2.63 -27.75
C ARG A 78 35.55 3.19 -29.13
N PRO A 79 35.35 4.53 -29.30
CA PRO A 79 35.21 5.66 -28.34
C PRO A 79 33.99 6.58 -28.61
N GLY A 80 33.77 7.56 -27.72
CA GLY A 80 32.53 8.32 -27.55
C GLY A 80 32.25 9.54 -28.45
N VAL A 81 31.05 10.08 -28.27
CA VAL A 81 30.62 11.43 -28.69
C VAL A 81 29.71 11.99 -27.59
N GLN A 82 30.06 13.18 -27.09
CA GLN A 82 29.30 13.97 -26.12
C GLN A 82 27.97 14.46 -26.70
N ARG A 83 26.88 14.43 -25.92
CA ARG A 83 25.91 15.53 -25.80
C ARG A 83 24.78 15.27 -24.80
N GLN A 84 24.55 16.32 -24.00
CA GLN A 84 23.32 16.72 -23.31
C GLN A 84 22.83 15.88 -22.12
N GLU A 85 23.05 16.45 -20.94
CA GLU A 85 22.31 16.17 -19.71
C GLU A 85 20.83 16.49 -19.95
N ASP A 86 20.05 15.46 -20.30
CA ASP A 86 18.60 15.52 -20.12
C ASP A 86 18.28 14.96 -18.74
N ASN A 87 17.66 15.82 -17.95
CA ASN A 87 17.14 15.56 -16.61
C ASN A 87 15.96 14.58 -16.74
N MET A 88 16.26 13.29 -16.98
CA MET A 88 15.29 12.22 -16.91
C MET A 88 14.87 12.09 -15.45
N GLN A 89 13.76 12.71 -15.08
CA GLN A 89 12.96 12.22 -13.96
C GLN A 89 12.60 10.78 -14.30
N GLU A 90 13.42 9.83 -13.81
CA GLU A 90 13.12 8.41 -13.85
C GLU A 90 11.76 8.25 -13.18
N LYS A 91 10.73 7.99 -14.00
CA LYS A 91 9.36 7.80 -13.54
C LYS A 91 9.40 6.70 -12.47
N ARG A 92 8.88 7.02 -11.28
CA ARG A 92 8.59 6.05 -10.21
C ARG A 92 7.93 4.84 -10.87
N LEU A 93 8.43 3.63 -10.61
CA LEU A 93 7.81 2.47 -11.22
C LEU A 93 6.38 2.41 -10.66
N SER A 94 5.39 2.20 -11.51
CA SER A 94 4.02 1.89 -11.06
C SER A 94 3.94 0.54 -10.32
N ARG A 95 5.09 -0.09 -10.04
CA ARG A 95 5.27 -1.49 -9.64
C ARG A 95 5.48 -1.67 -8.12
N GLY A 96 4.84 -0.85 -7.29
CA GLY A 96 4.84 -1.05 -5.83
C GLY A 96 4.48 -2.50 -5.44
N ILE A 97 4.79 -2.94 -4.21
CA ILE A 97 4.79 -4.36 -3.77
C ILE A 97 3.63 -5.21 -4.34
N SER A 98 2.41 -4.65 -4.38
CA SER A 98 1.21 -5.27 -4.95
C SER A 98 1.31 -5.75 -6.41
N HIS A 99 2.25 -5.23 -7.18
CA HIS A 99 2.47 -5.49 -8.61
C HIS A 99 3.71 -6.35 -8.86
N ALA A 100 4.52 -6.63 -7.84
CA ALA A 100 5.72 -7.46 -7.99
C ALA A 100 5.40 -8.91 -8.38
N SER A 101 4.27 -9.45 -7.89
CA SER A 101 3.71 -10.73 -8.35
C SER A 101 2.18 -10.70 -8.25
N SER A 102 1.52 -10.29 -9.33
CA SER A 102 0.07 -10.12 -9.35
C SER A 102 -0.70 -11.40 -9.00
N ALA A 103 -0.19 -12.58 -9.40
CA ALA A 103 -0.80 -13.88 -9.09
C ALA A 103 -0.77 -14.20 -7.58
N ILE A 104 0.39 -14.05 -6.93
CA ILE A 104 0.55 -14.31 -5.49
C ILE A 104 -0.29 -13.31 -4.70
N VAL A 105 -0.22 -12.04 -5.05
CA VAL A 105 -0.96 -10.98 -4.34
C VAL A 105 -2.47 -11.15 -4.52
N SER A 106 -2.95 -11.53 -5.69
CA SER A 106 -4.37 -11.81 -5.93
C SER A 106 -4.86 -13.01 -5.11
N LEU A 107 -4.06 -14.07 -5.00
CA LEU A 107 -4.36 -15.21 -4.13
C LEU A 107 -4.42 -14.77 -2.65
N ALA A 108 -3.45 -13.97 -2.20
CA ALA A 108 -3.43 -13.46 -0.83
C ALA A 108 -4.66 -12.59 -0.52
N ARG A 109 -5.07 -11.72 -1.44
CA ARG A 109 -6.32 -10.94 -1.30
C ARG A 109 -7.56 -11.82 -1.26
N PHE A 110 -7.62 -12.85 -2.11
CA PHE A 110 -8.74 -13.80 -2.12
C PHE A 110 -8.90 -14.50 -0.77
N HIS A 111 -7.79 -14.91 -0.13
CA HIS A 111 -7.83 -15.48 1.22
C HIS A 111 -8.42 -14.50 2.23
N VAL A 112 -7.92 -13.26 2.28
CA VAL A 112 -8.42 -12.21 3.19
C VAL A 112 -9.91 -11.92 2.94
N ALA A 113 -10.34 -11.87 1.67
CA ALA A 113 -11.73 -11.65 1.31
C ALA A 113 -12.64 -12.83 1.71
N SER A 114 -12.15 -14.07 1.60
CA SER A 114 -12.91 -15.27 1.95
C SER A 114 -13.18 -15.34 3.46
N GLU A 115 -12.19 -14.98 4.28
CA GLU A 115 -12.32 -14.89 5.74
C GLU A 115 -13.27 -13.78 6.19
N CYS A 116 -13.43 -12.72 5.38
CA CYS A 116 -14.37 -11.64 5.63
C CYS A 116 -15.85 -12.05 5.45
N SER A 117 -16.13 -13.09 4.68
CA SER A 117 -17.50 -13.49 4.29
C SER A 117 -18.22 -14.37 5.32
N SER A 118 -17.52 -14.90 6.32
CA SER A 118 -18.14 -15.68 7.38
C SER A 118 -18.76 -14.76 8.43
N GLU A 119 -20.06 -14.46 8.25
CA GLU A 119 -20.95 -13.65 9.10
C GLU A 119 -20.98 -13.95 10.63
N GLN A 120 -20.21 -14.94 11.12
CA GLN A 120 -20.26 -15.40 12.50
C GLN A 120 -19.07 -14.98 13.37
N PHE A 121 -17.96 -14.55 12.77
CA PHE A 121 -16.79 -14.10 13.52
C PHE A 121 -16.11 -12.92 12.80
N PRO A 122 -15.46 -12.02 13.55
CA PRO A 122 -14.71 -10.90 12.97
C PRO A 122 -13.57 -11.45 12.13
N LEU A 123 -13.15 -10.70 11.11
CA LEU A 123 -11.95 -10.98 10.33
C LEU A 123 -10.83 -11.54 11.22
N GLU A 124 -10.29 -12.71 10.90
CA GLU A 124 -9.11 -13.25 11.57
C GLU A 124 -7.90 -12.40 11.14
N MET A 125 -7.75 -11.25 11.79
CA MET A 125 -6.74 -10.27 11.45
C MET A 125 -5.37 -10.76 11.90
N PRO A 126 -4.33 -10.61 11.08
CA PRO A 126 -2.99 -11.02 11.48
C PRO A 126 -2.53 -10.22 12.70
N ILE A 127 -1.98 -10.92 13.69
CA ILE A 127 -1.36 -10.32 14.88
C ILE A 127 -0.03 -9.63 14.51
N TYR A 128 0.57 -10.05 13.39
CA TYR A 128 1.86 -9.58 12.92
C TYR A 128 1.77 -8.21 12.22
N THR A 129 2.89 -7.51 12.19
CA THR A 129 3.08 -6.28 11.41
C THR A 129 4.08 -6.60 10.32
N PHE A 130 3.79 -6.19 9.10
CA PHE A 130 4.70 -6.34 7.98
C PHE A 130 6.05 -5.66 8.28
N GLN A 131 7.15 -6.34 7.92
CA GLN A 131 8.50 -5.80 8.02
C GLN A 131 9.17 -5.88 6.66
N LEU A 132 10.01 -4.89 6.37
CA LEU A 132 10.84 -4.94 5.17
C LEU A 132 12.01 -5.89 5.40
N PRO A 133 12.42 -6.67 4.38
CA PRO A 133 13.67 -7.41 4.45
C PRO A 133 14.84 -6.47 4.71
N ASP A 134 15.92 -6.99 5.28
CA ASP A 134 17.15 -6.20 5.47
C ASP A 134 17.73 -5.78 4.12
N LEU A 135 17.44 -4.55 3.69
CA LEU A 135 17.94 -3.99 2.43
C LEU A 135 19.42 -3.61 2.51
N SER A 136 20.02 -3.57 3.71
CA SER A 136 21.43 -3.20 3.89
C SER A 136 22.40 -4.27 3.39
N VAL A 137 21.90 -5.49 3.11
CA VAL A 137 22.70 -6.59 2.54
C VAL A 137 22.99 -6.41 1.05
N TYR A 138 22.29 -5.50 0.37
CA TYR A 138 22.45 -5.24 -1.05
C TYR A 138 23.34 -4.02 -1.33
N SER A 139 23.75 -3.84 -2.59
CA SER A 139 24.55 -2.67 -2.98
C SER A 139 23.79 -1.37 -2.75
N GLU A 140 24.54 -0.29 -2.50
CA GLU A 140 23.96 1.05 -2.28
C GLU A 140 23.06 1.48 -3.44
N ASP A 141 23.53 1.34 -4.68
CA ASP A 141 22.73 1.68 -5.88
C ASP A 141 21.39 0.93 -5.94
N PHE A 142 21.40 -0.37 -5.63
CA PHE A 142 20.17 -1.18 -5.63
C PHE A 142 19.25 -0.80 -4.47
N ARG A 143 19.82 -0.60 -3.28
CA ARG A 143 19.08 -0.18 -2.10
C ARG A 143 18.39 1.16 -2.34
N THR A 144 19.10 2.17 -2.85
CA THR A 144 18.55 3.48 -3.16
C THR A 144 17.45 3.39 -4.23
N PHE A 145 17.63 2.55 -5.24
CA PHE A 145 16.61 2.29 -6.25
C PHE A 145 15.32 1.72 -5.63
N ILE A 146 15.42 0.72 -4.76
CA ILE A 146 14.28 0.10 -4.08
C ILE A 146 13.63 1.08 -3.09
N GLU A 147 14.43 1.80 -2.29
CA GLU A 147 13.93 2.78 -1.33
C GLU A 147 13.16 3.91 -2.03
N ARG A 148 13.60 4.36 -3.21
CA ARG A 148 12.87 5.36 -4.01
C ARG A 148 11.47 4.90 -4.42
N ASP A 149 11.29 3.60 -4.64
CA ASP A 149 10.01 3.05 -5.10
C ASP A 149 9.08 2.70 -3.93
N LEU A 150 9.64 2.01 -2.92
CA LEU A 150 8.88 1.44 -1.80
C LEU A 150 8.58 2.45 -0.69
N ILE A 151 9.38 3.49 -0.53
CA ILE A 151 9.32 4.38 0.62
C ILE A 151 8.79 5.75 0.19
N GLU A 152 7.83 6.28 0.95
CA GLU A 152 7.31 7.62 0.74
C GLU A 152 8.29 8.65 1.35
N GLN A 153 9.31 9.00 0.56
CA GLN A 153 10.43 9.83 1.01
C GLN A 153 10.00 11.22 1.50
N SER A 154 9.00 11.84 0.84
CA SER A 154 8.46 13.16 1.23
C SER A 154 7.90 13.13 2.65
N THR A 155 7.00 12.19 2.94
CA THR A 155 6.41 11.96 4.26
C THR A 155 7.49 11.66 5.30
N MET A 156 8.48 10.82 4.96
CA MET A 156 9.58 10.52 5.87
C MET A 156 10.36 11.77 6.25
N MET A 157 10.84 12.52 5.24
CA MET A 157 11.65 13.72 5.47
C MET A 157 10.86 14.77 6.26
N ALA A 158 9.60 15.02 5.90
CA ALA A 158 8.75 16.01 6.57
C ALA A 158 8.54 15.66 8.06
N LEU A 159 8.16 14.42 8.37
CA LEU A 159 7.90 14.00 9.75
C LEU A 159 9.17 13.87 10.59
N GLU A 160 10.30 13.47 10.00
CA GLU A 160 11.58 13.43 10.70
C GLU A 160 12.10 14.84 11.01
N GLN A 161 12.04 15.77 10.05
CA GLN A 161 12.44 17.16 10.24
C GLN A 161 11.54 17.90 11.24
N ALA A 162 10.24 17.58 11.25
CA ALA A 162 9.30 18.08 12.25
C ALA A 162 9.48 17.45 13.64
N GLY A 163 10.40 16.50 13.82
CA GLY A 163 10.65 15.81 15.09
C GLY A 163 9.50 14.91 15.52
N ARG A 164 8.69 14.40 14.58
CA ARG A 164 7.52 13.54 14.82
C ARG A 164 7.82 12.06 14.61
N LEU A 165 8.63 11.74 13.61
CA LEU A 165 9.03 10.39 13.26
C LEU A 165 10.50 10.15 13.60
N ASN A 166 10.81 8.94 14.08
CA ASN A 166 12.17 8.44 14.33
C ASN A 166 13.05 9.27 15.30
N TRP A 167 12.51 10.28 15.98
CA TRP A 167 13.21 11.04 17.03
C TRP A 167 13.70 10.15 18.18
N TRP A 168 13.03 9.01 18.41
CA TRP A 168 13.41 8.01 19.41
C TRP A 168 14.66 7.21 19.04
N ALA A 169 14.98 7.09 17.75
CA ALA A 169 16.09 6.26 17.29
C ALA A 169 17.45 6.77 17.76
N THR A 170 17.56 8.07 18.07
CA THR A 170 18.77 8.67 18.67
C THR A 170 18.79 8.55 20.19
N MET A 171 17.64 8.30 20.83
CA MET A 171 17.52 8.19 22.28
C MET A 171 17.65 6.76 22.79
N CYS A 172 17.29 5.77 21.97
CA CYS A 172 17.26 4.37 22.35
C CYS A 172 17.74 3.48 21.20
N THR A 173 18.90 2.85 21.37
CA THR A 173 19.53 1.99 20.34
C THR A 173 18.72 0.74 20.03
N SER A 174 17.84 0.30 20.93
CA SER A 174 16.92 -0.83 20.71
C SER A 174 15.63 -0.45 19.96
N CYS A 175 15.32 0.85 19.82
CA CYS A 175 14.13 1.29 19.09
C CYS A 175 14.45 1.36 17.59
N LYS A 176 13.78 0.52 16.81
CA LYS A 176 13.95 0.48 15.36
C LYS A 176 13.46 1.78 14.72
N ARG A 177 14.14 2.19 13.64
CA ARG A 177 13.60 3.20 12.72
C ARG A 177 12.40 2.61 11.98
N LEU A 178 11.39 3.45 11.78
CA LEU A 178 10.21 3.13 10.99
C LEU A 178 10.28 3.86 9.66
N LEU A 179 9.83 3.19 8.61
CA LEU A 179 9.86 3.66 7.23
C LEU A 179 8.42 3.74 6.71
N PRO A 180 7.96 4.89 6.18
CA PRO A 180 6.63 5.01 5.60
C PRO A 180 6.61 4.34 4.22
N LEU A 181 5.78 3.31 4.07
CA LEU A 181 5.57 2.67 2.77
C LEU A 181 4.77 3.57 1.83
N ALA A 182 5.17 3.54 0.56
CA ALA A 182 4.47 4.09 -0.57
C ALA A 182 3.04 3.55 -0.67
N THR A 183 2.08 4.46 -0.85
CA THR A 183 0.66 4.16 -1.08
C THR A 183 0.14 4.96 -2.27
N THR A 184 -0.89 4.46 -2.94
CA THR A 184 -1.55 5.17 -4.04
C THR A 184 -2.48 6.28 -3.54
N GLY A 185 -2.47 7.41 -4.26
CA GLY A 185 -3.30 8.59 -3.98
C GLY A 185 -4.68 8.55 -4.64
N ASP A 186 -5.36 7.40 -4.60
CA ASP A 186 -6.68 7.19 -5.21
C ASP A 186 -7.84 7.46 -4.23
N GLY A 187 -7.57 8.11 -3.10
CA GLY A 187 -8.53 8.35 -2.02
C GLY A 187 -8.70 7.17 -1.05
N ASN A 188 -8.18 5.98 -1.35
CA ASN A 188 -8.22 4.81 -0.47
C ASN A 188 -6.93 4.62 0.37
N CYS A 189 -6.09 5.66 0.46
CA CYS A 189 -4.75 5.56 1.04
C CYS A 189 -4.72 5.06 2.50
N LEU A 190 -5.70 5.42 3.34
CA LEU A 190 -5.82 4.90 4.71
C LEU A 190 -5.90 3.37 4.74
N LEU A 191 -6.70 2.79 3.86
CA LEU A 191 -6.96 1.35 3.83
C LEU A 191 -5.87 0.61 3.09
N HIS A 192 -5.26 1.24 2.07
CA HIS A 192 -4.01 0.77 1.51
C HIS A 192 -2.89 0.71 2.55
N ALA A 193 -2.71 1.76 3.35
CA ALA A 193 -1.71 1.78 4.42
C ALA A 193 -1.99 0.70 5.46
N ALA A 194 -3.24 0.54 5.92
CA ALA A 194 -3.58 -0.52 6.86
C ALA A 194 -3.34 -1.92 6.29
N SER A 195 -3.73 -2.16 5.05
CA SER A 195 -3.53 -3.44 4.36
C SER A 195 -2.04 -3.74 4.15
N LEU A 196 -1.23 -2.74 3.78
CA LEU A 196 0.22 -2.87 3.66
C LEU A 196 0.88 -3.19 5.00
N GLY A 197 0.50 -2.49 6.07
CA GLY A 197 1.07 -2.69 7.40
C GLY A 197 0.75 -4.06 8.01
N MET A 198 -0.30 -4.74 7.55
CA MET A 198 -0.70 -6.06 8.02
C MET A 198 -0.25 -7.20 7.10
N TRP A 199 -0.45 -7.05 5.78
CA TRP A 199 -0.27 -8.12 4.79
C TRP A 199 0.76 -7.82 3.69
N GLY A 200 1.26 -6.58 3.60
CA GLY A 200 2.24 -6.20 2.59
C GLY A 200 1.67 -5.91 1.19
N PHE A 201 0.34 -5.84 1.03
CA PHE A 201 -0.29 -5.43 -0.22
C PHE A 201 -1.37 -4.36 -0.02
N HIS A 202 -1.78 -3.71 -1.11
CA HIS A 202 -2.80 -2.67 -1.11
C HIS A 202 -4.22 -3.30 -1.12
N ASP A 203 -5.17 -2.68 -0.41
CA ASP A 203 -6.62 -2.95 -0.42
C ASP A 203 -7.30 -2.65 -1.79
N ARG A 204 -6.87 -3.30 -2.86
CA ARG A 204 -7.40 -3.07 -4.23
C ARG A 204 -8.80 -3.65 -4.43
N ASP A 205 -9.16 -4.71 -3.69
CA ASP A 205 -10.48 -5.34 -3.75
C ASP A 205 -11.52 -4.65 -2.83
N LEU A 206 -11.09 -3.58 -2.15
CA LEU A 206 -11.88 -2.76 -1.23
C LEU A 206 -12.48 -3.55 -0.06
N VAL A 207 -11.79 -4.61 0.40
CA VAL A 207 -12.29 -5.48 1.48
C VAL A 207 -12.36 -4.67 2.77
N LEU A 208 -11.29 -3.93 3.10
CA LEU A 208 -11.29 -3.07 4.27
C LEU A 208 -12.30 -1.92 4.11
N ARG A 209 -12.43 -1.36 2.91
CA ARG A 209 -13.37 -0.23 2.67
C ARG A 209 -14.81 -0.64 2.87
N LYS A 210 -15.20 -1.78 2.30
CA LYS A 210 -16.53 -2.38 2.46
C LYS A 210 -16.80 -2.75 3.92
N SER A 211 -15.81 -3.30 4.63
CA SER A 211 -15.93 -3.64 6.05
C SER A 211 -16.14 -2.41 6.93
N LEU A 212 -15.38 -1.34 6.68
CA LEU A 212 -15.51 -0.06 7.37
C LEU A 212 -16.88 0.56 7.14
N TYR A 213 -17.31 0.65 5.88
CA TYR A 213 -18.65 1.12 5.53
C TYR A 213 -19.74 0.26 6.17
N GLY A 214 -19.62 -1.07 6.11
CA GLY A 214 -20.58 -2.01 6.70
C GLY A 214 -20.72 -1.83 8.21
N MET A 215 -19.61 -1.65 8.93
CA MET A 215 -19.62 -1.36 10.36
C MET A 215 -20.37 -0.06 10.69
N MET A 216 -20.16 1.00 9.93
CA MET A 216 -20.86 2.27 10.13
C MET A 216 -22.33 2.21 9.70
N LYS A 217 -22.67 1.42 8.67
CA LYS A 217 -24.02 1.36 8.12
C LYS A 217 -24.94 0.46 8.91
N SER A 218 -24.47 -0.72 9.32
CA SER A 218 -25.31 -1.77 9.93
C SER A 218 -24.59 -2.61 10.98
N GLY A 219 -23.37 -2.24 11.40
CA GLY A 219 -22.64 -2.95 12.45
C GLY A 219 -23.32 -2.87 13.82
N ALA A 220 -23.06 -3.85 14.68
CA ALA A 220 -23.63 -3.91 16.02
C ALA A 220 -23.19 -2.71 16.89
N GLU A 221 -21.96 -2.23 16.71
CA GLU A 221 -21.36 -1.12 17.43
C GLU A 221 -21.74 0.26 16.85
N ARG A 222 -22.45 0.31 15.72
CA ARG A 222 -22.78 1.55 14.97
C ARG A 222 -23.27 2.67 15.86
N GLU A 223 -24.29 2.42 16.68
CA GLU A 223 -24.91 3.48 17.47
C GLU A 223 -23.97 4.00 18.57
N ALA A 224 -23.07 3.15 19.08
CA ALA A 224 -22.07 3.58 20.05
C ALA A 224 -20.96 4.41 19.40
N LEU A 225 -20.49 3.97 18.23
CA LEU A 225 -19.56 4.72 17.39
C LEU A 225 -20.11 6.11 17.04
N LYS A 226 -21.38 6.18 16.57
CA LYS A 226 -22.07 7.45 16.26
C LYS A 226 -22.16 8.37 17.47
N ARG A 227 -22.42 7.85 18.67
CA ARG A 227 -22.43 8.65 19.91
C ARG A 227 -21.06 9.25 20.23
N ARG A 228 -19.97 8.52 20.04
CA ARG A 228 -18.61 9.03 20.28
C ARG A 228 -18.25 10.14 19.31
N TRP A 229 -18.49 9.93 18.02
CA TRP A 229 -18.29 10.96 17.00
C TRP A 229 -19.08 12.23 17.34
N ARG A 230 -20.39 12.08 17.58
CA ARG A 230 -21.26 13.21 17.93
C ARG A 230 -20.77 13.95 19.16
N TRP A 231 -20.29 13.24 20.19
CA TRP A 231 -19.74 13.86 21.40
C TRP A 231 -18.47 14.66 21.13
N GLN A 232 -17.53 14.11 20.36
CA GLN A 232 -16.28 14.80 19.98
C GLN A 232 -16.59 16.03 19.11
N GLN A 233 -17.41 15.87 18.07
CA GLN A 233 -17.83 16.97 17.21
C GLN A 233 -18.58 18.05 17.99
N THR A 234 -19.37 17.67 19.00
CA THR A 234 -20.03 18.64 19.89
C THR A 234 -19.01 19.46 20.69
N GLN A 235 -17.88 18.88 21.13
CA GLN A 235 -16.85 19.66 21.80
C GLN A 235 -16.19 20.65 20.85
N GLN A 236 -15.86 20.23 19.62
CA GLN A 236 -15.28 21.11 18.60
C GLN A 236 -16.25 22.24 18.21
N ASN A 237 -17.52 21.93 17.97
CA ASN A 237 -18.54 22.91 17.61
C ASN A 237 -18.74 23.98 18.69
N LYS A 238 -18.55 23.65 19.97
CA LYS A 238 -18.63 24.64 21.06
C LYS A 238 -17.57 25.72 20.95
N GLU A 239 -16.40 25.43 20.40
CA GLU A 239 -15.32 26.41 20.24
C GLU A 239 -15.70 27.52 19.25
N SER A 240 -16.57 27.23 18.29
CA SER A 240 -17.12 28.19 17.32
C SER A 240 -18.54 28.68 17.67
N GLY A 241 -19.14 28.19 18.76
CA GLY A 241 -20.52 28.49 19.13
C GLY A 241 -21.58 27.83 18.22
N LEU A 242 -21.19 26.85 17.41
CA LEU A 242 -22.08 26.10 16.52
C LEU A 242 -22.88 25.05 17.31
N VAL A 243 -24.18 24.95 17.04
CA VAL A 243 -25.06 23.93 17.63
C VAL A 243 -25.94 23.34 16.54
N TYR A 244 -25.77 22.04 16.30
CA TYR A 244 -26.55 21.34 15.29
C TYR A 244 -27.93 20.91 15.79
N THR A 245 -28.93 20.97 14.90
CA THR A 245 -30.21 20.29 15.09
C THR A 245 -30.07 18.78 14.87
N GLU A 246 -31.08 17.98 15.25
CA GLU A 246 -31.07 16.53 15.01
C GLU A 246 -31.01 16.19 13.51
N GLU A 247 -31.66 16.99 12.67
CA GLU A 247 -31.61 16.82 11.21
C GLU A 247 -30.22 17.10 10.65
N GLU A 248 -29.49 18.07 11.21
CA GLU A 248 -28.11 18.37 10.83
C GLU A 248 -27.17 17.25 11.28
N TRP A 249 -27.33 16.73 12.51
CA TRP A 249 -26.58 15.56 12.96
C TRP A 249 -26.77 14.34 12.07
N GLU A 250 -28.00 14.09 11.61
CA GLU A 250 -28.27 12.99 10.70
C GLU A 250 -27.66 13.24 9.31
N ARG A 251 -27.67 14.49 8.83
CA ARG A 251 -27.03 14.85 7.56
C ARG A 251 -25.53 14.64 7.58
N GLU A 252 -24.84 15.16 8.60
CA GLU A 252 -23.39 15.01 8.76
C GLU A 252 -23.00 13.53 8.89
N TRP A 253 -23.79 12.73 9.61
CA TRP A 253 -23.57 11.28 9.69
C TRP A 253 -23.71 10.58 8.33
N ASN A 254 -24.68 11.00 7.52
CA ASN A 254 -24.87 10.45 6.18
C ASN A 254 -23.75 10.86 5.21
N GLU A 255 -23.16 12.05 5.36
CA GLU A 255 -21.97 12.42 4.59
C GLU A 255 -20.76 11.56 4.99
N LEU A 256 -20.52 11.30 6.28
CA LEU A 256 -19.48 10.34 6.71
C LEU A 256 -19.68 8.95 6.09
N LEU A 257 -20.91 8.45 6.09
CA LEU A 257 -21.23 7.17 5.44
C LEU A 257 -20.92 7.19 3.93
N LYS A 258 -21.19 8.31 3.26
CA LYS A 258 -20.89 8.48 1.84
C LYS A 258 -19.39 8.51 1.56
N LEU A 259 -18.59 9.15 2.40
CA LEU A 259 -17.12 9.12 2.28
C LEU A 259 -16.57 7.69 2.41
N ALA A 260 -17.16 6.87 3.29
CA ALA A 260 -16.77 5.47 3.46
C ALA A 260 -17.24 4.54 2.32
N SER A 261 -18.24 4.92 1.54
CA SER A 261 -18.85 4.08 0.49
C SER A 261 -17.83 3.65 -0.57
N SER A 262 -17.84 2.37 -0.98
CA SER A 262 -16.97 1.83 -2.05
C SER A 262 -17.28 2.36 -3.46
N GLU A 263 -18.25 3.26 -3.61
CA GLU A 263 -18.57 3.90 -4.89
C GLU A 263 -17.44 4.85 -5.30
N PRO A 264 -16.93 4.75 -6.54
CA PRO A 264 -15.99 5.74 -7.08
C PRO A 264 -16.65 7.12 -7.19
N ARG A 265 -15.85 8.17 -7.02
CA ARG A 265 -16.27 9.55 -7.26
C ARG A 265 -16.69 9.67 -8.72
N THR A 266 -17.95 9.99 -8.96
CA THR A 266 -18.40 10.33 -10.31
C THR A 266 -17.71 11.65 -10.69
N HIS A 267 -16.72 11.60 -11.58
CA HIS A 267 -16.33 12.80 -12.31
C HIS A 267 -17.58 13.25 -13.08
N SER A 268 -18.31 14.21 -12.53
CA SER A 268 -19.38 14.89 -13.24
C SER A 268 -18.73 15.64 -14.40
N SER A 269 -18.57 14.95 -15.53
CA SER A 269 -18.32 15.55 -16.82
C SER A 269 -19.60 16.29 -17.25
N LYS A 270 -19.96 17.34 -16.51
CA LYS A 270 -20.92 18.35 -16.95
C LYS A 270 -20.17 19.30 -17.89
N ASN A 271 -19.81 18.79 -19.07
CA ASN A 271 -19.60 19.52 -20.32
C ASN A 271 -18.93 18.62 -21.37
N ASN A 272 -19.73 17.90 -22.16
CA ASN A 272 -19.83 18.16 -23.60
C ASN A 272 -20.68 17.09 -24.29
N ASN A 273 -21.71 17.56 -24.99
CA ASN A 273 -22.19 16.88 -26.18
C ASN A 273 -21.03 16.68 -27.17
N ASN A 274 -21.09 15.58 -27.93
CA ASN A 274 -20.22 15.20 -29.05
C ASN A 274 -18.79 14.77 -28.71
N THR A 275 -18.56 13.46 -28.67
CA THR A 275 -17.86 12.67 -29.71
C THR A 275 -17.46 11.33 -29.09
N GLY A 276 -17.71 10.23 -29.81
CA GLY A 276 -17.23 8.91 -29.40
C GLY A 276 -15.71 8.91 -29.31
N GLY A 277 -15.16 8.59 -28.14
CA GLY A 277 -13.74 8.63 -27.88
C GLY A 277 -13.40 7.79 -26.65
N VAL A 278 -12.78 6.64 -26.93
CA VAL A 278 -11.77 5.93 -26.13
C VAL A 278 -11.93 6.04 -24.61
N ASP A 279 -12.54 5.02 -24.00
CA ASP A 279 -12.42 4.76 -22.55
C ASP A 279 -10.94 4.48 -22.23
N ASN A 280 -10.17 5.53 -21.98
CA ASN A 280 -9.03 5.43 -21.08
C ASN A 280 -9.64 5.19 -19.71
N SER A 281 -9.68 3.93 -19.26
CA SER A 281 -10.12 3.58 -17.91
C SER A 281 -9.17 4.21 -16.90
N GLU A 282 -9.43 5.46 -16.52
CA GLU A 282 -8.77 6.09 -15.37
C GLU A 282 -9.07 5.22 -14.14
N ASP A 283 -8.04 4.94 -13.35
CA ASP A 283 -8.20 4.16 -12.12
C ASP A 283 -9.28 4.83 -11.24
N PRO A 284 -10.18 4.04 -10.64
CA PRO A 284 -11.28 4.59 -9.86
C PRO A 284 -10.74 5.39 -8.68
N VAL A 285 -11.14 6.67 -8.61
CA VAL A 285 -10.84 7.55 -7.47
C VAL A 285 -11.98 7.49 -6.47
N TYR A 286 -11.64 7.44 -5.20
CA TYR A 286 -12.56 7.32 -4.08
C TYR A 286 -12.56 8.58 -3.21
N GLU A 287 -13.56 8.69 -2.34
CA GLU A 287 -13.60 9.76 -1.35
C GLU A 287 -12.57 9.55 -0.25
N SER A 288 -11.85 10.62 0.11
CA SER A 288 -10.88 10.62 1.19
C SER A 288 -11.57 10.44 2.54
N LEU A 289 -10.92 9.72 3.45
CA LEU A 289 -11.45 9.39 4.76
C LEU A 289 -10.94 10.35 5.84
N GLU A 290 -11.82 10.67 6.79
CA GLU A 290 -11.57 11.55 7.94
C GLU A 290 -11.10 10.80 9.21
N GLU A 291 -10.75 11.56 10.26
CA GLU A 291 -10.29 11.08 11.57
C GLU A 291 -11.19 9.97 12.15
N PHE A 292 -12.51 10.16 12.08
CA PHE A 292 -13.46 9.20 12.63
C PHE A 292 -13.40 7.83 11.91
N HIS A 293 -13.06 7.79 10.62
CA HIS A 293 -12.89 6.54 9.90
C HIS A 293 -11.67 5.76 10.37
N VAL A 294 -10.61 6.42 10.84
CA VAL A 294 -9.47 5.75 11.49
C VAL A 294 -9.93 5.07 12.79
N PHE A 295 -10.78 5.75 13.57
CA PHE A 295 -11.37 5.17 14.78
C PHE A 295 -12.25 3.96 14.48
N VAL A 296 -13.10 4.04 13.46
CA VAL A 296 -13.92 2.89 13.01
C VAL A 296 -13.03 1.76 12.50
N LEU A 297 -11.98 2.07 11.73
CA LEU A 297 -11.04 1.07 11.25
C LEU A 297 -10.39 0.29 12.39
N ALA A 298 -10.02 0.94 13.50
CA ALA A 298 -9.51 0.25 14.69
C ALA A 298 -10.49 -0.81 15.21
N HIS A 299 -11.80 -0.56 15.13
CA HIS A 299 -12.85 -1.51 15.52
C HIS A 299 -13.01 -2.64 14.50
N VAL A 300 -12.95 -2.34 13.19
CA VAL A 300 -12.93 -3.35 12.12
C VAL A 300 -11.77 -4.32 12.32
N LEU A 301 -10.59 -3.80 12.64
CA LEU A 301 -9.38 -4.59 12.85
C LEU A 301 -9.30 -5.23 14.24
N ARG A 302 -10.15 -4.79 15.19
CA ARG A 302 -10.02 -5.08 16.64
C ARG A 302 -8.60 -4.89 17.15
N ARG A 303 -7.93 -3.86 16.64
CA ARG A 303 -6.50 -3.61 16.81
C ARG A 303 -6.27 -2.12 16.98
N PRO A 304 -5.49 -1.69 18.00
CA PRO A 304 -5.09 -0.30 18.15
C PRO A 304 -4.41 0.24 16.89
N ILE A 305 -4.72 1.48 16.52
CA ILE A 305 -4.02 2.20 15.45
C ILE A 305 -3.32 3.40 16.07
N ILE A 306 -2.04 3.56 15.76
CA ILE A 306 -1.23 4.73 16.13
C ILE A 306 -0.96 5.51 14.85
N VAL A 307 -1.33 6.79 14.82
CA VAL A 307 -1.03 7.66 13.68
C VAL A 307 0.01 8.69 14.10
N VAL A 308 1.16 8.67 13.43
CA VAL A 308 2.22 9.66 13.55
C VAL A 308 1.98 10.75 12.52
N ALA A 309 1.78 11.98 12.97
CA ALA A 309 1.56 13.15 12.12
C ALA A 309 2.19 14.39 12.76
N ASP A 310 2.37 15.45 11.98
CA ASP A 310 2.56 16.77 12.59
C ASP A 310 1.24 17.26 13.22
N THR A 311 1.31 18.29 14.06
CA THR A 311 0.15 18.81 14.80
C THR A 311 -0.55 19.95 14.09
N MET A 312 0.14 20.65 13.19
CA MET A 312 -0.34 21.84 12.51
C MET A 312 0.03 21.80 11.04
N LEU A 313 -0.92 22.12 10.16
CA LEU A 313 -0.66 22.51 8.79
C LEU A 313 0.04 23.87 8.79
N ARG A 314 1.00 24.04 7.89
CA ARG A 314 1.75 25.30 7.73
C ARG A 314 1.46 25.91 6.37
N ASP A 315 1.39 27.23 6.33
CA ASP A 315 1.26 27.96 5.06
C ASP A 315 2.62 28.06 4.33
N SER A 316 2.64 28.75 3.18
CA SER A 316 3.86 28.95 2.40
C SER A 316 4.92 29.81 3.11
N GLY A 317 4.54 30.54 4.16
CA GLY A 317 5.44 31.28 5.04
C GLY A 317 5.99 30.43 6.20
N GLY A 318 5.48 29.21 6.40
CA GLY A 318 5.84 28.31 7.50
C GLY A 318 5.03 28.54 8.79
N GLU A 319 4.07 29.47 8.77
CA GLU A 319 3.23 29.81 9.92
C GLU A 319 2.12 28.78 10.11
N ALA A 320 1.73 28.53 11.36
CA ALA A 320 0.68 27.57 11.68
C ALA A 320 -0.68 28.07 11.15
N PHE A 321 -1.31 27.25 10.31
CA PHE A 321 -2.56 27.56 9.63
C PHE A 321 -3.77 26.88 10.29
N ALA A 322 -3.71 25.56 10.47
CA ALA A 322 -4.81 24.76 11.02
C ALA A 322 -4.31 23.48 11.70
N PRO A 323 -4.98 22.96 12.73
CA PRO A 323 -4.59 21.71 13.38
C PRO A 323 -4.78 20.50 12.44
N ILE A 324 -3.87 19.53 12.54
CA ILE A 324 -4.01 18.23 11.87
C ILE A 324 -4.68 17.26 12.85
N PRO A 325 -5.90 16.77 12.56
CA PRO A 325 -6.68 15.98 13.54
C PRO A 325 -6.26 14.51 13.61
N PHE A 326 -5.40 14.04 12.71
CA PHE A 326 -5.15 12.61 12.57
C PHE A 326 -4.15 12.02 13.56
N GLY A 327 -3.22 12.81 14.11
CA GLY A 327 -2.17 12.31 14.99
C GLY A 327 -2.71 11.83 16.33
N GLY A 328 -2.43 10.58 16.72
CA GLY A 328 -2.90 10.06 18.01
C GLY A 328 -3.06 8.54 18.10
N LEU A 329 -3.82 8.13 19.12
CA LEU A 329 -4.12 6.74 19.46
C LEU A 329 -5.61 6.45 19.22
N TYR A 330 -5.89 5.44 18.40
CA TYR A 330 -7.23 4.99 18.07
C TYR A 330 -7.42 3.58 18.62
N LEU A 331 -8.24 3.47 19.68
CA LEU A 331 -8.51 2.20 20.34
C LEU A 331 -9.89 1.66 19.97
N PRO A 332 -10.06 0.34 19.80
CA PRO A 332 -11.37 -0.28 19.57
C PRO A 332 -12.23 -0.33 20.84
N LEU A 333 -12.61 0.84 21.36
CA LEU A 333 -13.23 0.99 22.69
C LEU A 333 -14.62 0.37 22.83
N GLU A 334 -15.33 0.14 21.74
CA GLU A 334 -16.62 -0.57 21.75
C GLU A 334 -16.46 -2.10 21.70
N VAL A 335 -15.21 -2.60 21.67
CA VAL A 335 -14.89 -4.03 21.71
C VAL A 335 -14.19 -4.36 23.05
N PRO A 336 -14.61 -5.43 23.75
CA PRO A 336 -13.92 -5.88 24.96
C PRO A 336 -12.41 -6.11 24.71
N PRO A 337 -11.50 -5.63 25.58
CA PRO A 337 -10.05 -5.71 25.34
C PRO A 337 -9.51 -7.13 25.14
N ASN A 338 -10.14 -8.14 25.75
CA ASN A 338 -9.79 -9.56 25.59
C ASN A 338 -10.13 -10.13 24.20
N LEU A 339 -10.87 -9.38 23.39
CA LEU A 339 -11.18 -9.69 21.99
C LEU A 339 -10.37 -8.84 21.02
N CYS A 340 -9.39 -8.08 21.51
CA CYS A 340 -8.55 -7.19 20.71
C CYS A 340 -7.09 -7.63 20.72
N HIS A 341 -6.39 -7.34 19.62
CA HIS A 341 -4.94 -7.46 19.56
C HIS A 341 -4.27 -6.34 20.34
N CYS A 342 -3.20 -6.64 21.08
CA CYS A 342 -2.45 -5.62 21.82
C CYS A 342 -1.36 -4.93 20.97
N SER A 343 -0.88 -5.60 19.91
CA SER A 343 0.12 -5.02 19.00
C SER A 343 -0.53 -3.96 18.12
N PRO A 344 -0.08 -2.70 18.13
CA PRO A 344 -0.70 -1.65 17.31
C PRO A 344 -0.34 -1.82 15.83
N LEU A 345 -1.21 -1.30 14.97
CA LEU A 345 -0.86 -0.91 13.60
C LEU A 345 -0.36 0.55 13.66
N VAL A 346 0.80 0.83 13.06
CA VAL A 346 1.39 2.17 13.08
C VAL A 346 1.35 2.77 11.69
N LEU A 347 0.76 3.96 11.57
CA LEU A 347 0.58 4.70 10.33
C LEU A 347 1.25 6.07 10.45
N ALA A 348 1.63 6.65 9.31
CA ALA A 348 2.00 8.04 9.17
C ALA A 348 0.91 8.79 8.40
N TYR A 349 0.71 10.06 8.74
CA TYR A 349 -0.11 10.99 7.97
C TYR A 349 0.68 12.26 7.68
N ASP A 350 0.80 12.60 6.39
CA ASP A 350 1.38 13.86 5.91
C ASP A 350 0.69 14.26 4.59
N GLN A 351 0.50 15.56 4.37
CA GLN A 351 -0.02 16.12 3.12
C GLN A 351 -1.25 15.38 2.53
N ALA A 352 -2.26 15.12 3.37
CA ALA A 352 -3.49 14.41 2.98
C ALA A 352 -3.27 12.95 2.52
N HIS A 353 -2.18 12.32 2.94
CA HIS A 353 -1.81 10.98 2.55
C HIS A 353 -1.45 10.10 3.75
N PHE A 354 -1.84 8.83 3.69
CA PHE A 354 -1.52 7.83 4.72
C PHE A 354 -0.49 6.83 4.22
N SER A 355 0.48 6.50 5.07
CA SER A 355 1.49 5.48 4.82
C SER A 355 1.58 4.50 5.98
N ALA A 356 1.84 3.22 5.72
CA ALA A 356 2.18 2.26 6.77
C ALA A 356 3.59 2.52 7.28
N LEU A 357 3.78 2.63 8.59
CA LEU A 357 5.10 2.72 9.21
C LEU A 357 5.58 1.32 9.58
N VAL A 358 6.62 0.86 8.89
CA VAL A 358 7.17 -0.51 9.05
C VAL A 358 8.63 -0.46 9.45
N SER A 359 9.08 -1.44 10.23
CA SER A 359 10.50 -1.61 10.52
C SER A 359 11.18 -2.46 9.46
N MET A 360 12.48 -2.31 9.33
CA MET A 360 13.32 -3.25 8.61
C MET A 360 13.72 -4.42 9.53
N GLU A 361 13.80 -5.63 8.98
CA GLU A 361 14.42 -6.77 9.64
C GLU A 361 15.87 -6.43 9.99
N GLN A 362 16.32 -6.88 11.14
CA GLN A 362 17.72 -6.78 11.56
C GLN A 362 18.15 -8.18 11.96
N LYS A 363 19.34 -8.61 11.52
CA LYS A 363 19.95 -9.81 12.09
C LYS A 363 20.16 -9.58 13.58
N ASP A 364 19.48 -10.36 14.41
CA ASP A 364 19.75 -10.38 15.84
C ASP A 364 21.23 -10.74 16.05
N GLN A 365 22.06 -9.78 16.46
CA GLN A 365 23.44 -10.04 16.87
C GLN A 365 23.54 -10.88 18.16
N HIS A 366 22.43 -11.38 18.69
CA HIS A 366 22.36 -12.14 19.94
C HIS A 366 22.74 -13.63 19.81
N GLN A 367 23.09 -14.16 18.63
CA GLN A 367 23.49 -15.57 18.47
C GLN A 367 25.01 -15.84 18.35
N GLU A 368 25.87 -14.83 18.28
CA GLU A 368 27.32 -15.06 18.14
C GLU A 368 28.14 -14.96 19.45
N GLN A 369 27.54 -14.55 20.57
CA GLN A 369 28.24 -14.49 21.87
C GLN A 369 28.04 -15.72 22.78
N GLY A 370 27.40 -16.79 22.28
CA GLY A 370 27.18 -18.03 23.02
C GLY A 370 28.09 -19.21 22.62
N LYS A 371 29.13 -19.00 21.82
CA LYS A 371 30.03 -20.07 21.33
C LYS A 371 31.52 -19.83 21.61
N THR A 372 31.82 -19.20 22.73
CA THR A 372 33.16 -19.22 23.32
C THR A 372 32.99 -19.40 24.81
N ASP A 373 32.87 -20.66 25.23
CA ASP A 373 33.39 -21.23 26.47
C ASP A 373 32.88 -22.68 26.57
N ASP A 374 33.66 -23.60 25.99
CA ASP A 374 33.82 -24.98 26.45
C ASP A 374 35.16 -25.53 25.94
#